data_AF-A0A845R5P4-F1
#
_entry.id   AF-A0A845R5P4-F1
#
_cell.length_a   1.000
_cell.length_b   1.000
_cell.length_c   1.000
_cell.angle_alpha   90.00
_cell.angle_beta   90.00
_cell.angle_gamma   90.00
#
_symmetry.space_group_name_H-M   'P 1'
#
loop_
_entity.id
_entity.type
_entity.pdbx_description
1 polymer ?
#
loop_
_entity_poly.entity_id
_entity_poly.type
_entity_poly.pdbx_seq_one_letter_code
_entity_poly.pdbx_strand_id
1 'polypeptide(L)' 'MNVNTNAAVTFGQLLQHNPKASAFYDSCTPKQREAILLQLGQMNSQSQLKAFVDNLPSASL' A
#
# COMPACT_ATOMS: atom_id res chain seq x y z
N MET A 1 -9.82 -16.24 -2.25
CA MET A 1 -9.46 -14.85 -2.61
C MET A 1 -8.12 -14.91 -3.31
N ASN A 2 -8.05 -14.59 -4.60
CA ASN A 2 -6.78 -14.53 -5.33
C ASN A 2 -6.13 -13.20 -4.94
N VAL A 3 -5.35 -13.19 -3.85
CA VAL A 3 -4.49 -12.05 -3.55
C VAL A 3 -3.58 -11.91 -4.75
N ASN A 4 -3.72 -10.82 -5.48
CA ASN A 4 -2.90 -10.53 -6.64
C ASN A 4 -1.46 -10.36 -6.12
N THR A 5 -0.71 -11.45 -6.07
CA THR A 5 0.62 -11.53 -5.44
C THR A 5 1.57 -10.53 -6.06
N ASN A 6 1.37 -10.21 -7.33
CA ASN A 6 2.06 -9.12 -8.02
C ASN A 6 1.82 -7.75 -7.37
N ALA A 7 0.58 -7.42 -7.00
CA ALA A 7 0.26 -6.14 -6.36
C ALA A 7 0.90 -6.02 -4.97
N ALA A 8 0.91 -7.10 -4.18
CA ALA A 8 1.57 -7.11 -2.87
C ALA A 8 3.10 -6.97 -2.97
N VAL A 9 3.73 -7.64 -3.95
CA VAL A 9 5.17 -7.52 -4.21
C VAL A 9 5.53 -6.09 -4.68
N THR A 10 4.78 -5.56 -5.64
CA THR A 10 4.98 -4.18 -6.14
C THR A 10 4.75 -3.16 -5.03
N PHE A 11 3.75 -3.35 -4.18
CA PHE A 11 3.50 -2.49 -3.02
C PHE A 11 4.70 -2.49 -2.05
N GLY A 12 5.23 -3.67 -1.71
CA GLY A 12 6.42 -3.78 -0.85
C GLY A 12 7.64 -3.07 -1.43
N GLN A 13 7.87 -3.19 -2.75
CA GLN A 13 8.94 -2.45 -3.43
C GLN A 13 8.72 -0.93 -3.38
N LEU A 14 7.49 -0.47 -3.63
CA LEU A 14 7.15 0.96 -3.58
C LEU A 14 7.34 1.54 -2.18
N LEU A 15 7.03 0.77 -1.12
CA LEU A 15 7.30 1.18 0.26
C LEU A 15 8.80 1.34 0.53
N GLN A 16 9.64 0.41 0.05
CA GLN A 16 11.10 0.52 0.19
C GLN A 16 11.68 1.78 -0.47
N HIS A 17 11.08 2.21 -1.59
CA HIS A 17 11.49 3.43 -2.29
C HIS A 17 10.85 4.71 -1.73
N ASN A 18 9.87 4.61 -0.85
CA ASN A 18 9.20 5.76 -0.23
C ASN A 18 9.27 5.66 1.31
N PRO A 19 10.33 6.22 1.94
CA PRO A 19 10.54 6.09 3.38
C PRO A 19 9.40 6.71 4.21
N LYS A 20 8.70 7.73 3.68
CA LYS A 20 7.53 8.32 4.36
C LYS A 20 6.35 7.36 4.37
N ALA A 21 6.04 6.74 3.24
CA ALA A 21 4.98 5.74 3.16
C ALA A 21 5.31 4.50 3.99
N SER A 22 6.59 4.08 4.01
CA SER A 22 7.06 3.00 4.87
C SER A 22 6.86 3.32 6.35
N ALA A 23 7.22 4.53 6.81
CA ALA A 23 7.03 4.95 8.19
C ALA A 23 5.54 5.04 8.57
N PHE A 24 4.69 5.56 7.68
CA PHE A 24 3.24 5.58 7.88
C PHE A 24 2.67 4.16 7.99
N TYR A 25 3.03 3.27 7.05
CA TYR A 25 2.57 1.89 7.07
C TYR A 25 3.04 1.14 8.33
N ASP A 26 4.26 1.41 8.80
CA ASP A 26 4.76 0.86 10.05
C ASP A 26 4.00 1.39 11.28
N SER A 27 3.63 2.67 11.29
CA SER A 27 2.79 3.25 12.36
C SER A 27 1.32 2.82 12.34
N CYS A 28 0.84 2.22 11.23
CA CYS A 28 -0.55 1.80 11.10
C CYS A 28 -0.88 0.65 12.05
N THR A 29 -2.08 0.70 12.63
CA THR A 29 -2.66 -0.42 13.39
C THR A 29 -2.93 -1.63 12.49
N PRO A 30 -3.07 -2.85 13.05
CA PRO A 30 -3.39 -4.04 12.28
C PRO A 30 -4.64 -3.86 11.39
N LYS A 31 -5.70 -3.22 11.91
CA LYS A 31 -6.92 -2.92 11.14
C LYS A 31 -6.68 -1.97 9.96
N GLN A 32 -5.84 -0.95 10.14
CA GLN A 32 -5.48 -0.03 9.05
C GLN A 32 -4.64 -0.74 7.99
N ARG A 33 -3.71 -1.61 8.39
CA ARG A 33 -2.92 -2.43 7.46
C ARG A 33 -3.81 -3.40 6.68
N GLU A 34 -4.79 -4.03 7.32
CA GLU A 34 -5.79 -4.87 6.63
C GLU A 34 -6.61 -4.08 5.61
N ALA A 35 -7.08 -2.88 5.98
CA ALA A 35 -7.81 -2.00 5.05
C ALA A 35 -6.96 -1.63 3.82
N ILE A 36 -5.68 -1.30 4.04
CA ILE A 36 -4.71 -1.04 2.96
C ILE A 36 -4.56 -2.28 2.08
N LEU A 37 -4.32 -3.47 2.65
CA LEU A 37 -4.17 -4.72 1.90
C LEU A 37 -5.42 -5.08 1.09
N LEU A 38 -6.62 -4.83 1.62
CA LEU A 38 -7.88 -5.01 0.91
C LEU A 38 -8.00 -4.06 -0.28
N GLN A 39 -7.62 -2.78 -0.11
CA GLN A 39 -7.60 -1.80 -1.20
C GLN A 39 -6.58 -2.18 -2.29
N LEU A 40 -5.40 -2.69 -1.90
CA LEU A 40 -4.39 -3.17 -2.84
C LEU A 40 -4.90 -4.33 -3.70
N GLY A 41 -5.70 -5.23 -3.11
CA GLY A 41 -6.34 -6.34 -3.83
C GLY A 41 -7.34 -5.91 -4.91
N GLN A 42 -7.82 -4.66 -4.86
CA GLN A 42 -8.72 -4.08 -5.87
C GLN A 42 -7.96 -3.34 -6.99
N MET A 43 -6.65 -3.11 -6.83
CA MET A 43 -5.84 -2.39 -7.81
C MET A 43 -5.29 -3.37 -8.84
N ASN A 44 -5.48 -3.04 -10.12
CA ASN A 44 -5.08 -3.92 -11.23
C ASN A 44 -3.92 -3.34 -12.05
N SER A 45 -3.45 -2.13 -11.71
CA SER A 45 -2.41 -1.41 -12.44
C SER A 45 -1.32 -0.88 -11.53
N GLN A 46 -0.06 -1.01 -11.97
CA GLN A 46 1.11 -0.50 -11.26
C GLN A 46 1.03 1.01 -11.00
N SER A 47 0.48 1.78 -11.93
CA SER A 47 0.29 3.23 -11.79
C SER A 47 -0.65 3.58 -10.63
N GLN A 48 -1.71 2.76 -10.41
CA GLN A 48 -2.64 2.94 -9.29
C GLN A 48 -1.96 2.61 -7.96
N LEU A 49 -1.17 1.53 -7.91
CA LEU A 49 -0.39 1.15 -6.73
C LEU A 49 0.63 2.24 -6.36
N LYS A 50 1.33 2.81 -7.35
CA LYS A 50 2.28 3.90 -7.13
C LYS A 50 1.59 5.15 -6.60
N ALA A 51 0.49 5.58 -7.22
CA ALA A 51 -0.27 6.74 -6.76
C ALA A 51 -0.82 6.51 -5.34
N PHE A 52 -1.26 5.30 -5.02
CA PHE A 52 -1.72 4.95 -3.68
C PHE A 52 -0.60 5.07 -2.63
N VAL A 53 0.58 4.49 -2.91
CA VAL A 53 1.74 4.57 -2.00
C VAL A 53 2.23 6.01 -1.83
N ASP A 54 2.27 6.81 -2.90
CA ASP A 54 2.66 8.21 -2.82
C ASP A 54 1.68 9.04 -1.97
N ASN A 55 0.41 8.62 -1.90
CA ASN A 55 -0.62 9.28 -1.08
C ASN A 55 -0.80 8.69 0.32
N LEU A 56 -0.17 7.55 0.67
CA LEU A 56 -0.27 6.93 2.00
C LEU A 56 0.01 7.90 3.16
N PRO A 57 1.10 8.69 3.14
CA PRO A 57 1.40 9.63 4.23
C PRO A 57 0.43 10.82 4.31
N SER A 58 -0.24 11.11 3.20
CA SER A 58 -1.21 12.21 3.05
C SER A 58 -2.64 11.75 3.26
N ALA A 59 -2.87 10.43 3.36
CA ALA A 59 -4.13 9.86 3.78
C ALA A 59 -4.26 10.10 5.28
N SER A 60 -4.64 11.32 5.64
CA SER A 60 -5.12 11.66 6.98
C SER A 60 -6.33 10.75 7.27
N LEU A 61 -6.07 9.63 7.94
CA LEU A 61 -7.08 8.80 8.60
C LEU A 61 -7.49 9.47 9.91
#